data_AF-A0ABD0NND1-F1
#
_entry.id   AF-A0ABD0NND1-F1
#
_cell.length_a   1.000
_cell.length_b   1.000
_cell.length_c   1.000
_cell.angle_alpha   90.00
_cell.angle_beta   90.00
_cell.angle_gamma   90.00
#
_symmetry.space_group_name_H-M   'P 1'
#
loop_
_entity.id
_entity.type
_entity.pdbx_description
1 polymer ?
#
loop_
_entity_poly.entity_id
_entity_poly.type
_entity_poly.pdbx_seq_one_letter_code
_entity_poly.pdbx_strand_id
1 'polypeptide(L)' 'GDLGGQRTLQKKWTSFLKAKLVCSMPELNFVFNVVHDVFILKAQHWRDTVIYGVFTSQ' A
#
# COMPACT_ATOMS: atom_id res chain seq x y z
N GLY A 1 16.12 -9.32 -7.54
CA GLY A 1 15.12 -8.28 -7.86
C GLY A 1 14.34 -8.73 -9.07
N ASP A 2 13.15 -8.19 -9.30
CA ASP A 2 12.38 -8.46 -10.52
C ASP A 2 13.15 -7.95 -11.76
N LEU A 3 13.28 -8.79 -12.79
CA LEU A 3 14.04 -8.51 -14.01
C LEU A 3 13.15 -8.46 -15.26
N GLY A 4 11.84 -8.73 -15.11
CA GLY A 4 10.92 -8.92 -16.22
C GLY A 4 10.96 -10.33 -16.82
N GLY A 5 10.04 -10.59 -17.73
CA GLY A 5 9.91 -11.90 -18.37
C GLY A 5 10.76 -12.04 -19.64
N GLN A 6 11.05 -13.28 -20.03
CA GLN A 6 11.88 -13.59 -21.20
C GLN A 6 11.17 -13.33 -22.53
N ARG A 7 9.86 -13.55 -22.61
CA ARG A 7 9.04 -13.39 -23.83
C ARG A 7 7.98 -12.31 -23.68
N THR A 8 7.19 -12.39 -22.62
CA THR A 8 6.18 -11.39 -22.24
C THR A 8 6.71 -10.56 -21.07
N LEU A 9 6.25 -9.32 -20.90
CA LEU A 9 6.68 -8.43 -19.82
C LEU A 9 8.22 -8.19 -19.80
N GLN A 10 8.85 -8.15 -20.97
CA GLN A 10 10.27 -7.79 -21.08
C GLN A 10 10.48 -6.36 -20.56
N LYS A 11 11.41 -6.18 -19.61
CA LYS A 11 11.66 -4.91 -18.92
C LYS A 11 10.40 -4.32 -18.24
N LYS A 12 9.43 -5.17 -17.84
CA LYS A 12 8.23 -4.81 -17.08
C LYS A 12 8.17 -5.66 -15.80
N TRP A 13 7.51 -5.15 -14.76
CA TRP A 13 7.32 -5.89 -13.51
C TRP A 13 6.55 -7.19 -13.76
N THR A 14 7.09 -8.32 -13.29
CA THR A 14 6.43 -9.62 -13.17
C THR A 14 5.93 -9.90 -11.76
N SER A 15 6.42 -9.14 -10.76
CA SER A 15 6.02 -9.26 -9.35
C SER A 15 5.11 -8.11 -8.87
N PHE A 16 4.56 -7.30 -9.78
CA PHE A 16 3.65 -6.22 -9.39
C PHE A 16 2.30 -6.78 -8.93
N LEU A 17 1.97 -6.53 -7.68
CA LEU A 17 0.66 -6.80 -7.08
C LEU A 17 0.20 -5.55 -6.33
N LYS A 18 -1.12 -5.31 -6.27
CA LYS A 18 -1.72 -4.19 -5.52
C LYS A 18 -2.97 -4.63 -4.76
N ALA A 19 -3.27 -3.92 -3.69
CA ALA A 19 -4.47 -4.11 -2.87
C ALA A 19 -5.07 -2.76 -2.47
N LYS A 20 -6.32 -2.78 -1.98
CA LYS A 20 -6.99 -1.58 -1.44
C LYS A 20 -6.58 -1.37 0.01
N LEU A 21 -6.23 -0.13 0.37
CA LEU A 21 -6.13 0.32 1.76
C LEU A 21 -7.47 0.93 2.18
N VAL A 22 -7.97 0.54 3.35
CA VAL A 22 -9.27 0.99 3.86
C VAL A 22 -9.03 1.85 5.10
N CYS A 23 -9.50 3.10 5.05
CA CYS A 23 -9.60 4.00 6.18
C CYS A 23 -11.03 4.55 6.22
N SER A 24 -11.79 4.22 7.26
CA SER A 24 -13.22 4.56 7.36
C SER A 24 -13.68 4.57 8.80
N MET A 25 -14.76 5.32 9.06
CA MET A 25 -15.52 5.29 10.31
C MET A 25 -16.97 4.91 9.98
N PRO A 26 -17.31 3.60 10.03
CA PRO A 26 -18.62 3.10 9.58
C PRO A 26 -19.79 3.70 10.35
N GLU A 27 -19.61 3.99 11.64
CA GLU A 27 -20.65 4.54 12.52
C GLU A 27 -21.14 5.91 12.05
N LEU A 28 -20.26 6.68 11.42
CA LEU A 28 -20.55 8.02 10.88
C LEU A 28 -20.67 8.02 9.35
N ASN A 29 -20.61 6.85 8.70
CA ASN A 29 -20.54 6.71 7.24
C ASN A 29 -19.40 7.53 6.60
N PHE A 30 -18.28 7.71 7.29
CA PHE A 30 -17.12 8.42 6.75
C PHE A 30 -16.17 7.46 6.05
N VAL A 31 -15.73 7.84 4.85
CA VAL A 31 -14.74 7.13 4.06
C VAL A 31 -13.61 8.09 3.71
N PHE A 32 -12.39 7.71 4.07
CA PHE A 32 -11.18 8.47 3.77
C PHE A 32 -10.41 7.73 2.66
N ASN A 33 -10.67 8.09 1.41
CA ASN A 33 -10.21 7.37 0.22
C ASN A 33 -8.98 7.98 -0.47
N VAL A 34 -8.47 9.12 0.02
CA VAL A 34 -7.29 9.79 -0.52
C VAL A 34 -6.13 9.63 0.46
N VAL A 35 -5.05 8.96 0.05
CA VAL A 35 -3.82 8.85 0.84
C VAL A 35 -3.00 10.12 0.66
N HIS A 36 -2.65 10.78 1.76
CA HIS A 36 -1.79 11.97 1.75
C HIS A 36 -0.34 11.68 2.15
N ASP A 37 -0.15 10.86 3.17
CA ASP A 37 1.19 10.54 3.68
C ASP A 37 1.24 9.12 4.25
N VAL A 38 2.45 8.54 4.29
CA VAL A 38 2.73 7.21 4.81
C VAL A 38 4.04 7.23 5.61
N PHE A 39 3.96 6.74 6.85
CA PHE A 39 5.12 6.57 7.73
C PHE A 39 5.33 5.10 8.08
N ILE A 40 6.58 4.64 8.02
CA ILE A 40 6.96 3.26 8.34
C ILE A 40 7.65 3.24 9.71
N LEU A 41 6.93 2.73 10.71
CA LEU A 41 7.49 2.46 12.02
C LEU A 41 8.20 1.10 12.00
N LYS A 42 9.51 1.13 11.79
CA LYS A 42 10.34 -0.09 11.75
C LYS A 42 10.39 -0.74 13.12
N ALA A 43 10.08 -2.03 13.15
CA ALA A 43 10.30 -2.89 14.31
C ALA A 43 11.61 -3.68 14.17
N GLN A 44 12.04 -4.34 15.24
CA GLN A 44 13.22 -5.21 15.23
C GLN A 44 13.05 -6.39 14.26
N HIS A 45 11.87 -7.03 14.27
CA HIS A 45 11.48 -8.01 13.26
C HIS A 45 10.64 -7.33 12.18
N TRP A 46 11.00 -7.54 10.91
CA TRP A 46 10.33 -6.87 9.79
C TRP A 46 8.83 -7.16 9.72
N ARG A 47 8.39 -8.34 10.18
CA ARG A 47 6.98 -8.76 10.23
C ARG A 47 6.13 -7.93 11.18
N ASP A 48 6.76 -7.27 12.14
CA ASP A 48 6.08 -6.45 13.16
C ASP A 48 6.09 -4.95 12.78
N THR A 49 6.57 -4.62 11.58
CA THR A 49 6.58 -3.23 11.09
C THR A 49 5.15 -2.71 10.97
N VAL A 50 4.89 -1.54 11.55
CA VAL A 50 3.59 -0.86 11.45
C VAL A 50 3.68 0.24 10.39
N ILE A 51 2.71 0.29 9.50
CA ILE A 51 2.57 1.34 8.50
C ILE A 51 1.44 2.26 8.93
N TYR A 52 1.78 3.51 9.21
CA TYR A 52 0.81 4.58 9.47
C TYR A 52 0.50 5.30 8.16
N GLY A 53 -0.77 5.59 7.90
CA GLY A 53 -1.20 6.38 6.76
C GLY A 53 -2.10 7.52 7.19
N VAL A 54 -1.91 8.70 6.59
CA VAL A 54 -2.82 9.84 6.74
C VAL A 54 -3.75 9.84 5.53
N PHE A 55 -5.05 9.79 5.79
CA PHE A 55 -6.09 9.75 4.77
C PHE A 55 -7.04 10.93 4.91
N THR A 56 -7.59 11.40 3.80
CA THR A 56 -8.66 12.40 3.74
C THR A 56 -9.78 11.92 2.83
N SER A 57 -10.90 12.65 2.87
CA SER A 57 -11.94 12.57 1.84
C SER A 57 -11.59 13.49 0.67
N GLN A 58 -12.08 13.13 -0.53
CA GLN A 58 -12.05 14.00 -1.72
C GLN A 58 -12.85 15.29 -1.51
#